data_AF-A0A427C7C9-F1
#
_entry.id   AF-A0A427C7C9-F1
#
_cell.length_a   1.000
_cell.length_b   1.000
_cell.length_c   1.000
_cell.angle_alpha   90.00
_cell.angle_beta   90.00
_cell.angle_gamma   90.00
#
_symmetry.space_group_name_H-M   'P 1'
#
loop_
_entity.id
_entity.type
_entity.pdbx_description
1 polymer ?
#
loop_
_entity_poly.entity_id
_entity_poly.type
_entity_poly.pdbx_seq_one_letter_code
_entity_poly.pdbx_strand_id
1 'polypeptide(L)'
;MKQTLGEFAEAGVQPSMGQATGNRVLQAAETFLGSVPGSAGVIDRFAQRQAGQFGNRIDEVASSIAPGGQAVDPEMAGLAIREGIAGPGGFKEMSRAESNALYQRLDELMPQDTRVDISNAQAALAELNQAIPGAPSTSKLFQNARLGGIEGGLVNDTQGVDALLTQPGMQEQADAYRAYLQAQARAVEQNNARRQSLGMTVMEPVPTADDIEANVRATLGNMVDNRLPYEALQKLRSLVGREIDNANFGSDVPRSMWRPVYAALSRDMEEAVKATGNPQAAEALAAANKYHSGYVDQLDNIDSIIGNKDAEAAFTAATSGLKDGATRIRSIMQALPEQQQKMVSSAFIRRMGRAAGSQQDDSGNIFSMNTFLTNWANMSPQARQVLFKEYGPEFARNMETIAKATSRIREGSKVFANPSGTSSREALIGQIATTGAGAGTALAMGNAGGAVLALGSSLTGSALANGAARIMTSPKYVNWLARTSEKPTGELVSQLQVLRRIAERSGDAEVVEMANQMEQQVNSGKTE
;
A
#
# COMPACT_ATOMS: atom_id res chain seq x y z
N MET A 1 -15.92 -25.44 -23.76
CA MET A 1 -15.80 -24.34 -24.75
C MET A 1 -16.58 -23.09 -24.36
N LYS A 2 -17.91 -23.13 -24.11
CA LYS A 2 -18.70 -21.94 -23.72
C LYS A 2 -18.12 -21.16 -22.53
N GLN A 3 -17.79 -21.84 -21.43
CA GLN A 3 -17.16 -21.23 -20.26
C GLN A 3 -15.83 -20.53 -20.63
N THR A 4 -14.97 -21.20 -21.39
CA THR A 4 -13.70 -20.65 -21.87
C THR A 4 -13.89 -19.40 -22.72
N LEU A 5 -14.84 -19.42 -23.66
CA LEU A 5 -15.17 -18.25 -24.47
C LEU A 5 -15.71 -17.09 -23.62
N GLY A 6 -16.50 -17.39 -22.58
CA GLY A 6 -16.96 -16.40 -21.61
C GLY A 6 -15.80 -15.74 -20.85
N GLU A 7 -14.85 -16.52 -20.35
CA GLU A 7 -13.65 -15.99 -19.66
C GLU A 7 -12.81 -15.10 -20.57
N PHE A 8 -12.62 -15.51 -21.84
CA PHE A 8 -11.90 -14.70 -22.82
C PHE A 8 -12.65 -13.42 -23.19
N ALA A 9 -13.98 -13.49 -23.33
CA ALA A 9 -14.82 -12.31 -23.57
C ALA A 9 -14.82 -11.33 -22.40
N GLU A 10 -14.92 -11.82 -21.15
CA GLU A 10 -14.78 -11.01 -19.92
C GLU A 10 -13.38 -10.37 -19.81
N ALA A 11 -12.34 -11.10 -20.23
CA ALA A 11 -10.97 -10.59 -20.33
C ALA A 11 -10.75 -9.68 -21.56
N GLY A 12 -11.76 -9.45 -22.40
CA GLY A 12 -11.67 -8.58 -23.57
C GLY A 12 -10.75 -9.08 -24.68
N VAL A 13 -10.43 -10.38 -24.70
CA VAL A 13 -9.41 -10.94 -25.60
C VAL A 13 -9.97 -12.07 -26.45
N GLN A 14 -9.58 -12.09 -27.71
CA GLN A 14 -9.99 -13.12 -28.64
C GLN A 14 -9.13 -14.40 -28.48
N PRO A 15 -9.72 -15.59 -28.23
CA PRO A 15 -8.98 -16.84 -28.21
C PRO A 15 -8.80 -17.44 -29.60
N SER A 16 -7.77 -18.28 -29.75
CA SER A 16 -7.64 -19.21 -30.87
C SER A 16 -8.57 -20.42 -30.68
N MET A 17 -8.72 -21.26 -31.70
CA MET A 17 -9.49 -22.50 -31.60
C MET A 17 -8.91 -23.46 -30.55
N GLY A 18 -7.59 -23.62 -30.51
CA GLY A 18 -6.88 -24.44 -29.52
C GLY A 18 -7.05 -23.90 -28.09
N GLN A 19 -7.05 -22.58 -27.92
CA GLN A 19 -7.29 -21.93 -26.62
C GLN A 19 -8.76 -22.02 -26.19
N ALA A 20 -9.71 -21.80 -27.11
CA ALA A 20 -11.15 -21.85 -26.83
C ALA A 20 -11.66 -23.26 -26.49
N THR A 21 -11.11 -24.27 -27.17
CA THR A 21 -11.47 -25.68 -26.95
C THR A 21 -10.70 -26.32 -25.81
N GLY A 22 -9.50 -25.83 -25.50
CA GLY A 22 -8.57 -26.49 -24.56
C GLY A 22 -7.97 -27.79 -25.11
N ASN A 23 -8.13 -28.06 -26.41
CA ASN A 23 -7.65 -29.29 -27.04
C ASN A 23 -6.15 -29.19 -27.36
N ARG A 24 -5.34 -30.05 -26.74
CA ARG A 24 -3.88 -30.10 -26.91
C ARG A 24 -3.45 -30.34 -28.37
N VAL A 25 -4.24 -31.08 -29.13
CA VAL A 25 -3.93 -31.36 -30.55
C VAL A 25 -4.11 -30.10 -31.40
N LEU A 26 -5.17 -29.32 -31.17
CA LEU A 26 -5.37 -28.04 -31.85
C LEU A 26 -4.26 -27.04 -31.46
N GLN A 27 -3.83 -27.02 -30.20
CA GLN A 27 -2.70 -26.18 -29.77
C GLN A 27 -1.38 -26.59 -30.45
N ALA A 28 -1.12 -27.90 -30.61
CA ALA A 28 0.05 -28.38 -31.35
C ALA A 28 0.01 -28.04 -32.85
N ALA A 29 -1.17 -28.09 -33.46
CA ALA A 29 -1.35 -27.64 -34.84
C ALA A 29 -1.10 -26.12 -34.99
N GLU A 30 -1.56 -25.29 -34.05
CA GLU A 30 -1.27 -23.84 -34.05
C GLU A 30 0.22 -23.56 -33.92
N THR A 31 0.92 -24.29 -33.04
CA THR A 31 2.39 -24.25 -32.95
C THR A 31 3.05 -24.55 -34.28
N PHE A 32 2.66 -25.66 -34.92
CA PHE A 32 3.24 -26.07 -36.18
C PHE A 32 3.04 -24.98 -37.25
N LEU A 33 1.82 -24.44 -37.35
CA LEU A 33 1.49 -23.33 -38.24
C LEU A 33 2.29 -22.06 -37.94
N GLY A 34 2.69 -21.83 -36.69
CA GLY A 34 3.60 -20.74 -36.31
C GLY A 34 5.01 -20.88 -36.92
N SER A 35 5.41 -22.09 -37.30
CA SER A 35 6.74 -22.41 -37.85
C SER A 35 6.78 -22.63 -39.37
N VAL A 36 5.62 -22.60 -40.04
CA VAL A 36 5.49 -22.89 -41.47
C VAL A 36 5.41 -21.58 -42.30
N PRO A 37 6.21 -21.44 -43.37
CA PRO A 37 6.10 -20.30 -44.29
C PRO A 37 4.69 -20.15 -44.86
N GLY A 38 4.15 -18.93 -44.84
CA GLY A 38 2.77 -18.62 -45.26
C GLY A 38 1.79 -18.53 -44.09
N SER A 39 1.90 -19.37 -43.06
CA SER A 39 1.06 -19.32 -41.85
C SER A 39 1.72 -18.63 -40.66
N ALA A 40 3.06 -18.67 -40.57
CA ALA A 40 3.82 -18.07 -39.46
C ALA A 40 3.44 -16.61 -39.19
N GLY A 41 3.35 -15.78 -40.24
CA GLY A 41 2.95 -14.38 -40.10
C GLY A 41 1.48 -14.15 -39.73
N VAL A 42 0.59 -15.12 -39.95
CA VAL A 42 -0.81 -15.05 -39.47
C VAL A 42 -0.85 -15.34 -37.96
N ILE A 43 -0.14 -16.37 -37.53
CA ILE A 43 -0.04 -16.75 -36.11
C ILE A 43 0.67 -15.66 -35.29
N ASP A 44 1.78 -15.10 -35.79
CA ASP A 44 2.52 -14.03 -35.12
C ASP A 44 1.65 -12.77 -34.94
N ARG A 45 0.98 -12.31 -36.01
CA ARG A 45 0.03 -11.17 -35.92
C ARG A 45 -1.16 -11.46 -35.01
N PHE A 46 -1.61 -12.71 -34.92
CA PHE A 46 -2.64 -13.08 -33.94
C PHE A 46 -2.10 -12.96 -32.51
N ALA A 47 -0.91 -13.50 -32.23
CA ALA A 47 -0.28 -13.41 -30.91
C ALA A 47 -0.03 -11.96 -30.48
N GLN A 48 0.47 -11.11 -31.39
CA GLN A 48 0.67 -9.67 -31.13
C GLN A 48 -0.66 -8.93 -30.85
N ARG A 49 -1.70 -9.19 -31.64
CA ARG A 49 -3.05 -8.63 -31.39
C ARG A 49 -3.60 -9.09 -30.04
N GLN A 50 -3.40 -10.36 -29.70
CA GLN A 50 -3.83 -10.92 -28.44
C GLN A 50 -3.12 -10.24 -27.26
N ALA A 51 -1.81 -10.02 -27.37
CA ALA A 51 -1.02 -9.27 -26.38
C ALA A 51 -1.50 -7.82 -26.23
N GLY A 52 -1.75 -7.12 -27.34
CA GLY A 52 -2.29 -5.76 -27.33
C GLY A 52 -3.68 -5.66 -26.71
N GLN A 53 -4.56 -6.63 -26.97
CA GLN A 53 -5.90 -6.70 -26.35
C GLN A 53 -5.81 -6.83 -24.82
N PHE A 54 -4.89 -7.65 -24.29
CA PHE A 54 -4.67 -7.73 -22.85
C PHE A 54 -4.09 -6.45 -22.27
N GLY A 55 -3.10 -5.86 -22.94
CA GLY A 55 -2.53 -4.58 -22.53
C GLY A 55 -3.62 -3.51 -22.38
N ASN A 56 -4.42 -3.34 -23.43
CA ASN A 56 -5.55 -2.41 -23.43
C ASN A 56 -6.56 -2.73 -22.33
N ARG A 57 -6.90 -4.01 -22.12
CA ARG A 57 -7.84 -4.40 -21.05
C ARG A 57 -7.29 -4.07 -19.67
N ILE A 58 -6.02 -4.34 -19.41
CA ILE A 58 -5.35 -4.00 -18.15
C ILE A 58 -5.32 -2.48 -17.95
N ASP A 59 -5.05 -1.72 -19.00
CA ASP A 59 -5.08 -0.26 -18.96
C ASP A 59 -6.49 0.28 -18.72
N GLU A 60 -7.54 -0.27 -19.33
CA GLU A 60 -8.94 0.06 -19.06
C GLU A 60 -9.29 -0.20 -17.59
N VAL A 61 -8.92 -1.38 -17.07
CA VAL A 61 -9.19 -1.75 -15.67
C VAL A 61 -8.44 -0.81 -14.72
N ALA A 62 -7.17 -0.50 -14.99
CA ALA A 62 -6.40 0.45 -14.21
C ALA A 62 -6.99 1.86 -14.27
N SER A 63 -7.41 2.32 -15.46
CA SER A 63 -8.04 3.63 -15.65
C SER A 63 -9.39 3.72 -14.94
N SER A 64 -10.14 2.63 -14.88
CA SER A 64 -11.47 2.61 -14.28
C SER A 64 -11.49 2.96 -12.78
N ILE A 65 -10.37 2.69 -12.09
CA ILE A 65 -10.22 3.04 -10.67
C ILE A 65 -9.43 4.32 -10.45
N ALA A 66 -8.61 4.76 -11.41
CA ALA A 66 -7.81 5.97 -11.27
C ALA A 66 -8.72 7.21 -11.15
N PRO A 67 -8.43 8.15 -10.23
CA PRO A 67 -9.13 9.43 -10.19
C PRO A 67 -9.07 10.13 -11.56
N GLY A 68 -10.23 10.51 -12.11
CA GLY A 68 -10.31 11.16 -13.42
C GLY A 68 -9.92 10.29 -14.63
N GLY A 69 -9.72 8.98 -14.46
CA GLY A 69 -9.41 8.05 -15.56
C GLY A 69 -8.01 8.18 -16.14
N GLN A 70 -7.11 8.91 -15.47
CA GLN A 70 -5.77 9.18 -15.97
C GLN A 70 -4.84 7.96 -15.85
N ALA A 71 -3.79 7.94 -16.68
CA ALA A 71 -2.73 6.95 -16.55
C ALA A 71 -1.83 7.29 -15.37
N VAL A 72 -1.83 6.43 -14.34
CA VAL A 72 -0.99 6.59 -13.16
C VAL A 72 0.27 5.75 -13.35
N ASP A 73 1.42 6.41 -13.35
CA ASP A 73 2.73 5.77 -13.40
C ASP A 73 3.29 5.53 -11.97
N PRO A 74 4.41 4.80 -11.83
CA PRO A 74 5.01 4.52 -10.52
C PRO A 74 5.42 5.78 -9.74
N GLU A 75 5.84 6.84 -10.42
CA GLU A 75 6.26 8.09 -9.78
C GLU A 75 5.04 8.83 -9.21
N MET A 76 3.97 9.00 -9.99
CA MET A 76 2.70 9.58 -9.54
C MET A 76 2.09 8.79 -8.39
N ALA A 77 2.11 7.45 -8.45
CA ALA A 77 1.64 6.63 -7.33
C ALA A 77 2.52 6.79 -6.08
N GLY A 78 3.83 6.94 -6.27
CA GLY A 78 4.78 7.26 -5.21
C GLY A 78 4.52 8.61 -4.53
N LEU A 79 4.26 9.64 -5.33
CA LEU A 79 3.86 10.96 -4.85
C LEU A 79 2.53 10.89 -4.11
N ALA A 80 1.55 10.17 -4.67
CA ALA A 80 0.25 9.93 -4.04
C ALA A 80 0.39 9.24 -2.67
N ILE A 81 1.31 8.28 -2.52
CA ILE A 81 1.60 7.66 -1.22
C ILE A 81 2.09 8.73 -0.23
N ARG A 82 3.07 9.55 -0.63
CA ARG A 82 3.65 10.58 0.23
C ARG A 82 2.64 11.66 0.61
N GLU A 83 1.86 12.13 -0.35
CA GLU A 83 0.79 13.11 -0.13
C GLU A 83 -0.32 12.52 0.74
N GLY A 84 -0.75 11.28 0.49
CA GLY A 84 -1.75 10.62 1.32
C GLY A 84 -1.30 10.38 2.76
N ILE A 85 0.00 10.34 3.03
CA ILE A 85 0.54 10.19 4.40
C ILE A 85 0.77 11.54 5.08
N ALA A 86 1.47 12.46 4.41
CA ALA A 86 1.99 13.69 5.02
C ALA A 86 1.40 14.99 4.43
N GLY A 87 0.67 14.90 3.32
CA GLY A 87 0.01 16.04 2.68
C GLY A 87 -1.29 16.45 3.38
N PRO A 88 -1.92 17.55 2.91
CA PRO A 88 -3.18 18.04 3.46
C PRO A 88 -4.29 17.00 3.37
N GLY A 89 -5.00 16.78 4.47
CA GLY A 89 -6.01 15.72 4.58
C GLY A 89 -5.45 14.30 4.54
N GLY A 90 -4.14 14.13 4.67
CA GLY A 90 -3.47 12.84 4.74
C GLY A 90 -3.51 12.21 6.14
N PHE A 91 -2.92 11.02 6.24
CA PHE A 91 -2.87 10.19 7.46
C PHE A 91 -2.47 10.96 8.71
N LYS A 92 -1.34 11.68 8.67
CA LYS A 92 -0.80 12.41 9.83
C LYS A 92 -1.77 13.46 10.35
N GLU A 93 -2.40 14.22 9.45
CA GLU A 93 -3.34 15.27 9.83
C GLU A 93 -4.64 14.68 10.38
N MET A 94 -5.22 13.70 9.68
CA MET A 94 -6.46 13.05 10.09
C MET A 94 -6.31 12.33 11.42
N SER A 95 -5.23 11.57 11.61
CA SER A 95 -4.98 10.87 12.87
C SER A 95 -4.69 11.82 14.03
N ARG A 96 -3.98 12.93 13.78
CA ARG A 96 -3.80 13.95 14.81
C ARG A 96 -5.12 14.60 15.20
N ALA A 97 -5.98 14.92 14.22
CA ALA A 97 -7.29 15.49 14.48
C ALA A 97 -8.17 14.55 15.32
N GLU A 98 -8.22 13.26 14.96
CA GLU A 98 -8.94 12.24 15.73
C GLU A 98 -8.37 12.07 17.15
N SER A 99 -7.03 12.00 17.26
CA SER A 99 -6.37 11.93 18.56
C SER A 99 -6.70 13.14 19.43
N ASN A 100 -6.69 14.35 18.87
CA ASN A 100 -7.04 15.57 19.59
C ASN A 100 -8.51 15.56 20.03
N ALA A 101 -9.44 15.10 19.18
CA ALA A 101 -10.84 14.99 19.53
C ALA A 101 -11.07 14.00 20.70
N LEU A 102 -10.31 12.90 20.75
CA LEU A 102 -10.36 11.96 21.87
C LEU A 102 -9.84 12.58 23.18
N TYR A 103 -8.78 13.40 23.12
CA TYR A 103 -8.29 14.13 24.30
C TYR A 103 -9.23 15.26 24.72
N GLN A 104 -9.89 15.96 23.79
CA GLN A 104 -10.89 16.98 24.13
C GLN A 104 -12.03 16.43 24.98
N ARG A 105 -12.47 15.19 24.71
CA ARG A 105 -13.48 14.51 25.56
C ARG A 105 -12.98 14.27 26.98
N LEU A 106 -11.68 14.05 27.16
CA LEU A 106 -11.08 13.95 28.48
C LEU A 106 -11.03 15.32 29.18
N ASP A 107 -10.72 16.38 28.43
CA ASP A 107 -10.62 17.75 28.95
C ASP A 107 -11.95 18.26 29.51
N GLU A 108 -13.08 17.84 28.94
CA GLU A 108 -14.43 18.13 29.46
C GLU A 108 -14.70 17.50 30.84
N LEU A 109 -13.95 16.46 31.19
CA LEU A 109 -14.11 15.67 32.41
C LEU A 109 -13.06 15.99 33.48
N MET A 110 -12.06 16.82 33.14
CA MET A 110 -10.92 17.15 34.00
C MET A 110 -10.81 18.66 34.22
N PRO A 111 -10.79 19.15 35.49
CA PRO A 111 -10.51 20.55 35.76
C PRO A 111 -9.12 20.95 35.26
N GLN A 112 -9.02 22.04 34.50
CA GLN A 112 -7.79 22.46 33.82
C GLN A 112 -6.66 22.89 34.77
N ASP A 113 -7.04 23.34 35.97
CA ASP A 113 -6.17 23.74 37.07
C ASP A 113 -5.72 22.57 37.96
N THR A 114 -6.17 21.34 37.66
CA THR A 114 -5.76 20.14 38.42
C THR A 114 -4.24 20.03 38.45
N ARG A 115 -3.67 19.93 39.65
CA ARG A 115 -2.22 19.79 39.87
C ARG A 115 -1.80 18.34 39.61
N VAL A 116 -1.05 18.12 38.55
CA VAL A 116 -0.58 16.80 38.11
C VAL A 116 0.90 16.62 38.45
N ASP A 117 1.24 15.56 39.16
CA ASP A 117 2.63 15.15 39.41
C ASP A 117 3.29 14.72 38.10
N ILE A 118 4.52 15.20 37.86
CA ILE A 118 5.27 14.96 36.62
C ILE A 118 6.51 14.07 36.82
N SER A 119 6.53 13.30 37.90
CA SER A 119 7.66 12.46 38.25
C SER A 119 8.02 11.45 37.17
N ASN A 120 7.04 10.88 36.45
CA ASN A 120 7.36 9.95 35.36
C ASN A 120 8.04 10.68 34.20
N ALA A 121 7.53 11.84 33.79
CA ALA A 121 8.12 12.63 32.70
C ALA A 121 9.55 13.10 33.01
N GLN A 122 9.79 13.58 34.23
CA GLN A 122 11.14 13.96 34.68
C GLN A 122 12.09 12.75 34.68
N ALA A 123 11.64 11.61 35.23
CA ALA A 123 12.45 10.39 35.24
C ALA A 123 12.80 9.92 33.82
N ALA A 124 11.84 9.96 32.89
CA ALA A 124 12.07 9.57 31.50
C ALA A 124 13.05 10.51 30.77
N LEU A 125 12.95 11.82 30.99
CA LEU A 125 13.91 12.80 30.44
C LEU A 125 15.31 12.60 31.01
N ALA A 126 15.42 12.40 32.32
CA ALA A 126 16.68 12.13 33.01
C ALA A 126 17.34 10.82 32.54
N GLU A 127 16.55 9.76 32.34
CA GLU A 127 17.02 8.47 31.83
C GLU A 127 17.56 8.60 30.41
N LEU A 128 16.84 9.30 29.53
CA LEU A 128 17.27 9.53 28.14
C LEU A 128 18.55 10.36 28.01
N ASN A 129 18.88 11.16 29.03
CA ASN A 129 20.09 11.99 29.09
C ASN A 129 21.04 11.58 30.21
N GLN A 130 20.97 10.34 30.70
CA GLN A 130 21.78 9.93 31.85
C GLN A 130 23.28 9.99 31.53
N ALA A 131 24.06 10.57 32.46
CA ALA A 131 25.52 10.51 32.38
C ALA A 131 26.00 9.09 32.68
N ILE A 132 26.95 8.59 31.89
CA ILE A 132 27.63 7.30 32.10
C ILE A 132 28.49 7.42 33.36
N PRO A 133 28.21 6.62 34.42
CA PRO A 133 29.03 6.60 35.62
C PRO A 133 30.50 6.30 35.28
N GLY A 134 31.41 7.15 35.75
CA GLY A 134 32.84 7.04 35.46
C GLY A 134 33.30 7.65 34.13
N ALA A 135 32.40 8.12 33.26
CA ALA A 135 32.75 8.78 31.99
C ALA A 135 31.92 10.07 31.71
N PRO A 136 31.85 11.04 32.64
CA PRO A 136 30.98 12.21 32.50
C PRO A 136 31.35 13.10 31.31
N SER A 137 32.64 13.24 30.99
CA SER A 137 33.08 14.06 29.85
C SER A 137 32.66 13.46 28.50
N THR A 138 32.74 12.14 28.35
CA THR A 138 32.31 11.44 27.13
C THR A 138 30.79 11.39 27.02
N SER A 139 30.09 11.28 28.15
CA SER A 139 28.62 11.24 28.20
C SER A 139 27.99 12.46 27.54
N LYS A 140 28.60 13.64 27.69
CA LYS A 140 28.14 14.88 27.05
C LYS A 140 28.05 14.81 25.53
N LEU A 141 28.81 13.90 24.89
CA LEU A 141 28.76 13.69 23.43
C LEU A 141 27.55 12.85 23.00
N PHE A 142 26.94 12.12 23.93
CA PHE A 142 25.79 11.25 23.68
C PHE A 142 24.48 11.81 24.24
N GLN A 143 24.56 12.77 25.16
CA GLN A 143 23.40 13.51 25.68
C GLN A 143 22.80 14.41 24.60
N ASN A 144 21.47 14.50 24.59
CA ASN A 144 20.75 15.37 23.68
C ASN A 144 20.45 16.72 24.35
N ALA A 145 21.07 17.80 23.83
CA ALA A 145 20.94 19.14 24.38
C ALA A 145 19.48 19.64 24.41
N ARG A 146 18.66 19.27 23.42
CA ARG A 146 17.24 19.68 23.37
C ARG A 146 16.42 19.01 24.46
N LEU A 147 16.60 17.70 24.65
CA LEU A 147 15.93 16.98 25.74
C LEU A 147 16.40 17.47 27.12
N GLY A 148 17.68 17.81 27.27
CA GLY A 148 18.22 18.34 28.53
C GLY A 148 17.71 19.75 28.82
N GLY A 149 17.51 20.57 27.79
CA GLY A 149 16.85 21.87 27.92
C GLY A 149 15.39 21.74 28.37
N ILE A 150 14.66 20.75 27.86
CA ILE A 150 13.28 20.47 28.28
C ILE A 150 13.25 19.99 29.73
N GLU A 151 14.14 19.07 30.11
CA GLU A 151 14.26 18.59 31.49
C GLU A 151 14.53 19.76 32.46
N GLY A 152 15.52 20.60 32.16
CA GLY A 152 15.86 21.76 32.98
C GLY A 152 14.72 22.79 33.06
N GLY A 153 14.04 23.04 31.93
CA GLY A 153 12.85 23.90 31.89
C GLY A 153 11.73 23.35 32.77
N LEU A 154 11.45 22.05 32.67
CA LEU A 154 10.41 21.38 33.44
C LEU A 154 10.68 21.42 34.95
N VAL A 155 11.94 21.24 35.36
CA VAL A 155 12.35 21.38 36.76
C VAL A 155 12.16 22.82 37.25
N ASN A 156 12.52 23.82 36.43
CA ASN A 156 12.28 25.22 36.79
C ASN A 156 10.78 25.55 36.87
N ASP A 157 9.96 24.98 35.98
CA ASP A 157 8.52 25.22 35.91
C ASP A 157 7.74 24.52 37.05
N THR A 158 8.33 23.58 37.79
CA THR A 158 7.70 22.97 38.97
C THR A 158 8.36 23.34 40.29
N GLN A 159 9.69 23.41 40.32
CA GLN A 159 10.47 23.64 41.54
C GLN A 159 10.98 25.08 41.66
N GLY A 160 10.76 25.93 40.65
CA GLY A 160 11.13 27.33 40.67
C GLY A 160 10.09 28.21 41.38
N VAL A 161 10.57 29.17 42.18
CA VAL A 161 9.72 30.20 42.79
C VAL A 161 8.98 31.03 41.74
N ASP A 162 9.61 31.29 40.60
CA ASP A 162 8.99 32.04 39.51
C ASP A 162 7.77 31.29 38.93
N ALA A 163 7.82 29.96 38.89
CA ALA A 163 6.70 29.16 38.41
C ALA A 163 5.50 29.20 39.37
N LEU A 164 5.75 29.19 40.68
CA LEU A 164 4.69 29.43 41.68
C LEU A 164 4.03 30.80 41.49
N LEU A 165 4.80 31.84 41.19
CA LEU A 165 4.27 33.19 41.01
C LEU A 165 3.35 33.30 39.78
N THR A 166 3.51 32.43 38.78
CA THR A 166 2.57 32.38 37.64
C THR A 166 1.21 31.75 37.97
N GLN A 167 1.07 31.15 39.16
CA GLN A 167 -0.18 30.52 39.59
C GLN A 167 -1.21 31.58 40.02
N PRO A 168 -2.52 31.31 39.82
CA PRO A 168 -3.57 32.23 40.26
C PRO A 168 -3.47 32.58 41.75
N GLY A 169 -3.42 33.88 42.08
CA GLY A 169 -3.40 34.38 43.46
C GLY A 169 -2.04 34.32 44.19
N MET A 170 -1.06 33.55 43.69
CA MET A 170 0.25 33.45 44.34
C MET A 170 1.06 34.74 44.28
N GLN A 171 0.96 35.48 43.17
CA GLN A 171 1.63 36.78 43.05
C GLN A 171 1.07 37.80 44.06
N GLU A 172 -0.25 37.85 44.23
CA GLU A 172 -0.91 38.70 45.23
C GLU A 172 -0.52 38.29 46.65
N GLN A 173 -0.43 36.99 46.91
CA GLN A 173 0.00 36.46 48.21
C GLN A 173 1.47 36.80 48.51
N ALA A 174 2.35 36.70 47.50
CA ALA A 174 3.74 37.11 47.62
C ALA A 174 3.87 38.61 47.87
N ASP A 175 3.10 39.44 47.18
CA ASP A 175 3.08 40.89 47.35
C ASP A 175 2.53 41.28 48.74
N ALA A 176 1.48 40.62 49.21
CA ALA A 176 0.93 40.82 50.55
C ALA A 176 1.95 40.43 51.64
N TYR A 177 2.66 39.31 51.47
CA TYR A 177 3.70 38.89 52.39
C TYR A 177 4.91 39.84 52.38
N ARG A 178 5.31 40.31 51.19
CA ARG A 178 6.34 41.34 51.03
C ARG A 178 5.95 42.62 51.76
N ALA A 179 4.70 43.08 51.62
CA ALA A 179 4.20 44.26 52.32
C ALA A 179 4.20 44.08 53.85
N TYR A 180 3.85 42.88 54.34
CA TYR A 180 3.93 42.55 55.77
C TYR A 180 5.36 42.66 56.31
N LEU A 181 6.35 42.08 55.62
CA LEU A 181 7.76 42.15 56.02
C LEU A 181 8.31 43.58 55.96
N GLN A 182 7.92 44.36 54.95
CA GLN A 182 8.27 45.78 54.86
C GLN A 182 7.69 46.60 56.03
N ALA A 183 6.46 46.31 56.44
CA ALA A 183 5.85 46.96 57.61
C ALA A 183 6.60 46.60 58.90
N GLN A 184 7.03 45.34 59.04
CA GLN A 184 7.85 44.90 60.17
C GLN A 184 9.21 45.62 60.21
N ALA A 185 9.90 45.73 59.08
CA ALA A 185 11.18 46.45 58.98
C ALA A 185 11.04 47.94 59.40
N ARG A 186 9.99 48.62 58.94
CA ARG A 186 9.68 50.01 59.35
C ARG A 186 9.42 50.14 60.85
N ALA A 187 8.80 49.15 61.48
CA ALA A 187 8.58 49.16 62.92
C ALA A 187 9.90 49.03 63.71
N VAL A 188 10.84 48.21 63.22
CA VAL A 188 12.20 48.10 63.80
C VAL A 188 12.95 49.43 63.65
N GLU A 189 12.88 50.09 62.50
CA GLU A 189 13.48 51.41 62.29
C GLU A 189 12.95 52.46 63.27
N GLN A 190 11.62 52.53 63.46
CA GLN A 190 11.01 53.47 64.40
C GLN A 190 11.44 53.19 65.85
N ASN A 191 11.51 51.91 66.24
CA ASN A 191 12.01 51.51 67.55
C ASN A 191 13.48 51.88 67.73
N ASN A 192 14.33 51.66 66.72
CA ASN A 192 15.74 52.05 66.76
C ASN A 192 15.90 53.57 66.86
N ALA A 193 15.14 54.36 66.10
CA ALA A 193 15.14 55.82 66.22
C ALA A 193 14.76 56.27 67.65
N ARG A 194 13.78 55.60 68.27
CA ARG A 194 13.42 55.84 69.68
C ARG A 194 14.55 55.45 70.63
N ARG A 195 15.22 54.30 70.44
CA ARG A 195 16.36 53.87 71.27
C ARG A 195 17.55 54.83 71.15
N GLN A 196 17.81 55.36 69.96
CA GLN A 196 18.82 56.40 69.73
C GLN A 196 18.50 57.66 70.53
N SER A 197 17.23 58.11 70.52
CA SER A 197 16.81 59.28 71.31
C SER A 197 16.97 59.08 72.83
N LEU A 198 16.98 57.83 73.30
CA LEU A 198 17.17 57.44 74.70
C LEU A 198 18.64 57.18 75.07
N GLY A 199 19.59 57.44 74.15
CA GLY A 199 21.03 57.28 74.39
C GLY A 199 21.53 55.82 74.40
N MET A 200 20.72 54.88 73.91
CA MET A 200 21.14 53.47 73.79
C MET A 200 22.06 53.29 72.57
N THR A 201 23.11 52.47 72.71
CA THR A 201 24.09 52.22 71.64
C THR A 201 23.81 50.94 70.84
N VAL A 202 22.99 50.02 71.38
CA VAL A 202 22.64 48.75 70.72
C VAL A 202 21.33 48.91 69.96
N MET A 203 21.39 48.79 68.63
CA MET A 203 20.22 48.79 67.73
C MET A 203 19.88 47.37 67.31
N GLU A 204 18.60 47.15 67.01
CA GLU A 204 18.15 45.92 66.36
C GLU A 204 18.46 46.00 64.86
N PRO A 205 18.97 44.93 64.21
CA PRO A 205 19.24 44.96 62.78
C PRO A 205 17.94 45.10 61.98
N VAL A 206 17.88 46.09 61.08
CA VAL A 206 16.74 46.31 60.18
C VAL A 206 16.92 45.42 58.95
N PRO A 207 15.95 44.56 58.59
CA PRO A 207 16.01 43.78 57.36
C PRO A 207 16.11 44.70 56.13
N THR A 208 17.07 44.42 55.25
CA THR A 208 17.23 45.15 53.99
C THR A 208 16.19 44.72 52.96
N ALA A 209 16.06 45.45 51.85
CA ALA A 209 15.19 45.04 50.74
C ALA A 209 15.57 43.66 50.18
N ASP A 210 16.86 43.35 50.13
CA ASP A 210 17.38 42.06 49.67
C ASP A 210 17.04 40.94 50.67
N ASP A 211 17.12 41.20 51.98
CA ASP A 211 16.73 40.23 53.01
C ASP A 211 15.23 39.91 52.96
N ILE A 212 14.40 40.93 52.71
CA ILE A 212 12.95 40.77 52.58
C ILE A 212 12.64 39.90 51.35
N GLU A 213 13.24 40.20 50.20
CA GLU A 213 13.03 39.43 48.98
C GLU A 213 13.55 38.00 49.10
N ALA A 214 14.71 37.80 49.76
CA ALA A 214 15.23 36.47 50.06
C ALA A 214 14.28 35.67 50.96
N ASN A 215 13.64 36.31 51.95
CA ASN A 215 12.67 35.67 52.84
C ASN A 215 11.37 35.31 52.10
N VAL A 216 10.85 36.21 51.27
CA VAL A 216 9.69 35.94 50.39
C VAL A 216 10.00 34.74 49.51
N ARG A 217 11.15 34.72 48.82
CA ARG A 217 11.57 33.61 47.96
C ARG A 217 11.78 32.31 48.72
N ALA A 218 12.37 32.33 49.92
CA ALA A 218 12.53 31.15 50.75
C ALA A 218 11.18 30.58 51.19
N THR A 219 10.24 31.45 51.56
CA THR A 219 8.88 31.07 51.96
C THR A 219 8.11 30.46 50.80
N LEU A 220 8.15 31.09 49.62
CA LEU A 220 7.58 30.54 48.39
C LEU A 220 8.28 29.24 47.97
N GLY A 221 9.60 29.16 48.12
CA GLY A 221 10.38 27.97 47.83
C GLY A 221 9.96 26.75 48.63
N ASN A 222 9.39 26.92 49.83
CA ASN A 222 8.83 25.81 50.62
C ASN A 222 7.45 25.35 50.13
N MET A 223 6.79 26.11 49.25
CA MET A 223 5.49 25.82 48.66
C MET A 223 5.57 25.20 47.27
N VAL A 224 6.78 25.05 46.71
CA VAL A 224 6.96 24.38 45.41
C VAL A 224 6.52 22.93 45.53
N ASP A 225 5.83 22.44 44.52
CA ASP A 225 5.48 21.03 44.41
C ASP A 225 5.94 20.53 43.04
N ASN A 226 6.17 19.23 42.89
CA ASN A 226 6.62 18.66 41.62
C ASN A 226 5.46 18.52 40.62
N ARG A 227 4.57 19.52 40.53
CA ARG A 227 3.31 19.43 39.78
C ARG A 227 3.10 20.58 38.82
N LEU A 228 2.47 20.26 37.70
CA LEU A 228 2.00 21.22 36.71
C LEU A 228 0.46 21.26 36.66
N PRO A 229 -0.15 22.39 36.26
CA PRO A 229 -1.54 22.40 35.85
C PRO A 229 -1.79 21.41 34.70
N TYR A 230 -2.92 20.71 34.74
CA TYR A 230 -3.31 19.72 33.74
C TYR A 230 -3.24 20.26 32.31
N GLU A 231 -3.72 21.49 32.08
CA GLU A 231 -3.68 22.15 30.78
C GLU A 231 -2.25 22.29 30.24
N ALA A 232 -1.29 22.65 31.11
CA ALA A 232 0.11 22.81 30.74
C ALA A 232 0.73 21.46 30.36
N LEU A 233 0.46 20.42 31.16
CA LEU A 233 0.93 19.06 30.88
C LEU A 233 0.39 18.54 29.54
N GLN A 234 -0.90 18.75 29.27
CA GLN A 234 -1.54 18.38 28.02
C GLN A 234 -0.89 19.10 26.82
N LYS A 235 -0.64 20.40 26.93
CA LYS A 235 0.04 21.19 25.88
C LYS A 235 1.45 20.67 25.63
N LEU A 236 2.23 20.38 26.67
CA LEU A 236 3.56 19.78 26.56
C LEU A 236 3.50 18.43 25.86
N ARG A 237 2.58 17.56 26.26
CA ARG A 237 2.38 16.25 25.63
C ARG A 237 2.00 16.36 24.15
N SER A 238 1.13 17.29 23.80
CA SER A 238 0.77 17.58 22.40
C SER A 238 1.95 18.16 21.59
N LEU A 239 2.83 18.96 22.21
CA LEU A 239 4.09 19.39 21.60
C LEU A 239 5.02 18.21 21.34
N VAL A 240 5.22 17.32 22.32
CA VAL A 240 6.02 16.10 22.14
C VAL A 240 5.42 15.20 21.07
N GLY A 241 4.10 15.05 21.02
CA GLY A 241 3.41 14.29 19.97
C GLY A 241 3.66 14.86 18.57
N ARG A 242 3.69 16.19 18.42
CA ARG A 242 4.08 16.82 17.15
C ARG A 242 5.53 16.56 16.77
N GLU A 243 6.44 16.51 17.74
CA GLU A 243 7.83 16.14 17.49
C GLU A 243 7.95 14.67 17.03
N ILE A 244 7.13 13.75 17.58
CA ILE A 244 7.03 12.37 17.09
C ILE A 244 6.60 12.34 15.62
N ASP A 245 5.57 13.11 15.25
CA ASP A 245 5.05 13.18 13.87
C ASP A 245 6.10 13.70 12.86
N ASN A 246 6.87 14.70 13.29
CA ASN A 246 7.81 15.43 12.46
C ASN A 246 9.20 14.77 12.41
N ALA A 247 9.55 13.97 13.42
CA ALA A 247 10.82 13.25 13.46
C ALA A 247 10.92 12.31 12.26
N ASN A 248 11.93 12.54 11.42
CA ASN A 248 12.30 11.71 10.28
C ASN A 248 13.76 11.22 10.45
N PHE A 249 14.23 10.42 9.49
CA PHE A 249 15.64 10.05 9.42
C PHE A 249 16.50 11.31 9.22
N GLY A 250 17.29 11.68 10.23
CA GLY A 250 18.15 12.88 10.23
C GLY A 250 17.71 13.98 11.20
N SER A 251 16.59 13.82 11.91
CA SER A 251 16.17 14.76 12.96
C SER A 251 17.14 14.79 14.16
N ASP A 252 17.33 15.98 14.75
CA ASP A 252 18.20 16.20 15.92
C ASP A 252 17.82 15.33 17.12
N VAL A 253 16.53 15.03 17.25
CA VAL A 253 15.99 14.10 18.24
C VAL A 253 15.17 13.04 17.49
N PRO A 254 15.62 11.78 17.43
CA PRO A 254 14.89 10.73 16.74
C PRO A 254 13.59 10.39 17.47
N ARG A 255 12.61 9.88 16.73
CA ARG A 255 11.29 9.49 17.26
C ARG A 255 11.38 8.50 18.44
N SER A 256 12.36 7.60 18.43
CA SER A 256 12.62 6.65 19.50
C SER A 256 12.91 7.31 20.85
N MET A 257 13.43 8.55 20.87
CA MET A 257 13.66 9.31 22.09
C MET A 257 12.42 10.10 22.53
N TRP A 258 11.57 10.54 21.60
CA TRP A 258 10.31 11.22 21.96
C TRP A 258 9.24 10.27 22.50
N ARG A 259 9.21 9.00 22.04
CA ARG A 259 8.23 7.99 22.47
C ARG A 259 8.22 7.79 24.00
N PRO A 260 9.37 7.56 24.68
CA PRO A 260 9.39 7.43 26.14
C PRO A 260 8.90 8.69 26.87
N VAL A 261 9.27 9.89 26.40
CA VAL A 261 8.81 11.16 26.98
C VAL A 261 7.29 11.29 26.86
N TYR A 262 6.72 11.03 25.69
CA TYR A 262 5.28 11.06 25.48
C TYR A 262 4.55 10.02 26.35
N ALA A 263 5.10 8.81 26.44
CA ALA A 263 4.54 7.74 27.26
C ALA A 263 4.55 8.12 28.75
N ALA A 264 5.64 8.73 29.23
CA ALA A 264 5.77 9.17 30.61
C ALA A 264 4.79 10.31 30.95
N LEU A 265 4.69 11.34 30.09
CA LEU A 265 3.68 12.40 30.23
C LEU A 265 2.24 11.83 30.23
N SER A 266 2.00 10.78 29.45
CA SER A 266 0.69 10.09 29.42
C SER A 266 0.42 9.32 30.72
N ARG A 267 1.44 8.75 31.37
CA ARG A 267 1.31 8.08 32.67
C ARG A 267 1.03 9.09 33.78
N ASP A 268 1.71 10.23 33.78
CA ASP A 268 1.44 11.34 34.71
C ASP A 268 -0.02 11.80 34.60
N MET A 269 -0.53 11.97 33.38
CA MET A 269 -1.96 12.25 33.16
C MET A 269 -2.87 11.12 33.65
N GLU A 270 -2.48 9.86 33.47
CA GLU A 270 -3.27 8.70 33.91
C GLU A 270 -3.39 8.62 35.43
N GLU A 271 -2.29 8.88 36.15
CA GLU A 271 -2.28 8.96 37.61
C GLU A 271 -3.17 10.10 38.11
N ALA A 272 -3.11 11.27 37.49
CA ALA A 272 -4.00 12.38 37.82
C ALA A 272 -5.48 12.06 37.56
N VAL A 273 -5.80 11.47 36.41
CA VAL A 273 -7.18 11.07 36.08
C VAL A 273 -7.69 10.03 37.08
N LYS A 274 -6.88 9.03 37.45
CA LYS A 274 -7.24 8.05 38.49
C LYS A 274 -7.48 8.70 39.85
N ALA A 275 -6.70 9.70 40.22
CA ALA A 275 -6.85 10.43 41.47
C ALA A 275 -8.20 11.16 41.58
N THR A 276 -8.84 11.52 40.46
CA THR A 276 -10.19 12.10 40.48
C THR A 276 -11.29 11.11 40.85
N GLY A 277 -11.04 9.80 40.69
CA GLY A 277 -12.05 8.75 40.87
C GLY A 277 -13.14 8.71 39.79
N ASN A 278 -13.02 9.50 38.71
CA ASN A 278 -14.00 9.53 37.61
C ASN A 278 -13.74 8.38 36.61
N PRO A 279 -14.60 7.35 36.53
CA PRO A 279 -14.38 6.21 35.63
C PRO A 279 -14.50 6.59 34.15
N GLN A 280 -15.33 7.58 33.81
CA GLN A 280 -15.49 8.04 32.42
C GLN A 280 -14.23 8.75 31.92
N ALA A 281 -13.59 9.55 32.77
CA ALA A 281 -12.31 10.18 32.46
C ALA A 281 -11.21 9.14 32.24
N ALA A 282 -11.15 8.10 33.09
CA ALA A 282 -10.18 7.02 32.95
C ALA A 282 -10.37 6.25 31.62
N GLU A 283 -11.61 5.95 31.24
CA GLU A 283 -11.93 5.29 29.97
C GLU A 283 -11.59 6.18 28.76
N ALA A 284 -11.94 7.47 28.80
CA ALA A 284 -11.64 8.43 27.75
C ALA A 284 -10.12 8.54 27.51
N LEU A 285 -9.33 8.64 28.58
CA LEU A 285 -7.87 8.67 28.50
C LEU A 285 -7.31 7.37 27.92
N ALA A 286 -7.80 6.21 28.37
CA ALA A 286 -7.33 4.92 27.89
C ALA A 286 -7.62 4.74 26.38
N ALA A 287 -8.79 5.17 25.92
CA ALA A 287 -9.16 5.16 24.50
C ALA A 287 -8.23 6.08 23.68
N ALA A 288 -7.99 7.31 24.16
CA ALA A 288 -7.11 8.26 23.50
C ALA A 288 -5.66 7.76 23.42
N ASN A 289 -5.13 7.21 24.52
CA ASN A 289 -3.77 6.66 24.57
C ASN A 289 -3.60 5.46 23.64
N LYS A 290 -4.58 4.55 23.61
CA LYS A 290 -4.59 3.39 22.71
C LYS A 290 -4.63 3.80 21.24
N TYR A 291 -5.44 4.81 20.91
CA TYR A 291 -5.49 5.35 19.56
C TYR A 291 -4.13 5.93 19.15
N HIS A 292 -3.56 6.81 19.99
CA HIS A 292 -2.28 7.46 19.69
C HIS A 292 -1.14 6.44 19.56
N SER A 293 -1.05 5.46 20.44
CA SER A 293 0.00 4.42 20.35
C SER A 293 -0.10 3.65 19.04
N GLY A 294 -1.32 3.25 18.64
CA GLY A 294 -1.55 2.55 17.37
C GLY A 294 -1.20 3.41 16.16
N TYR A 295 -1.50 4.71 16.22
CA TYR A 295 -1.11 5.68 15.20
C TYR A 295 0.43 5.79 15.06
N VAL A 296 1.16 5.92 16.17
CA VAL A 296 2.63 6.01 16.15
C VAL A 296 3.26 4.71 15.64
N ASP A 297 2.75 3.56 16.05
CA ASP A 297 3.23 2.26 15.55
C ASP A 297 2.99 2.12 14.03
N GLN A 298 1.86 2.62 13.55
CA GLN A 298 1.57 2.64 12.11
C GLN A 298 2.53 3.57 11.36
N LEU A 299 2.84 4.75 11.90
CA LEU A 299 3.84 5.65 11.32
C LEU A 299 5.23 5.02 11.23
N ASP A 300 5.66 4.32 12.28
CA ASP A 300 6.95 3.63 12.27
C ASP A 300 7.00 2.51 11.22
N ASN A 301 5.91 1.76 11.09
CA ASN A 301 5.78 0.75 10.04
C ASN A 301 5.87 1.38 8.64
N ILE A 302 5.16 2.48 8.40
CA ILE A 302 5.20 3.23 7.14
C ILE A 302 6.62 3.73 6.86
N ASP A 303 7.26 4.39 7.82
CA ASP A 303 8.60 4.94 7.66
C ASP A 303 9.66 3.84 7.42
N SER A 304 9.48 2.66 8.02
CA SER A 304 10.34 1.50 7.75
C SER A 304 10.23 0.98 6.31
N ILE A 305 9.10 1.24 5.64
CA ILE A 305 8.83 0.82 4.26
C ILE A 305 9.32 1.89 3.29
N ILE A 306 8.82 3.12 3.42
CA ILE A 306 9.04 4.18 2.44
C ILE A 306 10.09 5.21 2.87
N GLY A 307 10.24 5.50 4.16
CA GLY A 307 11.21 6.46 4.70
C GLY A 307 11.41 7.73 3.86
N ASN A 308 12.68 8.11 3.65
CA ASN A 308 13.07 9.26 2.81
C ASN A 308 13.26 8.88 1.33
N LYS A 309 12.67 7.78 0.85
CA LYS A 309 12.80 7.37 -0.56
C LYS A 309 12.15 8.40 -1.49
N ASP A 310 12.67 8.51 -2.71
CA ASP A 310 11.97 9.22 -3.78
C ASP A 310 10.62 8.54 -4.10
N ALA A 311 9.81 9.19 -4.92
CA ALA A 311 8.45 8.74 -5.19
C ALA A 311 8.40 7.32 -5.79
N GLU A 312 9.15 7.07 -6.87
CA GLU A 312 9.14 5.77 -7.52
C GLU A 312 9.69 4.65 -6.60
N ALA A 313 10.74 4.94 -5.84
CA ALA A 313 11.30 4.00 -4.87
C ALA A 313 10.35 3.75 -3.69
N ALA A 314 9.58 4.75 -3.26
CA ALA A 314 8.53 4.59 -2.24
C ALA A 314 7.40 3.67 -2.75
N PHE A 315 6.92 3.88 -3.97
CA PHE A 315 5.94 2.99 -4.60
C PHE A 315 6.47 1.56 -4.74
N THR A 316 7.70 1.40 -5.22
CA THR A 316 8.33 0.08 -5.34
C THR A 316 8.48 -0.60 -3.98
N ALA A 317 8.90 0.13 -2.95
CA ALA A 317 8.99 -0.40 -1.60
C ALA A 317 7.61 -0.81 -1.03
N ALA A 318 6.57 0.01 -1.22
CA ALA A 318 5.20 -0.28 -0.78
C ALA A 318 4.62 -1.54 -1.43
N THR A 319 4.93 -1.76 -2.71
CA THR A 319 4.46 -2.89 -3.52
C THR A 319 5.42 -4.09 -3.52
N SER A 320 6.45 -4.09 -2.68
CA SER A 320 7.40 -5.20 -2.55
C SER A 320 6.90 -6.27 -1.57
N GLY A 321 7.44 -7.50 -1.69
CA GLY A 321 7.15 -8.59 -0.73
C GLY A 321 5.73 -9.16 -0.79
N LEU A 322 4.97 -8.87 -1.87
CA LEU A 322 3.58 -9.34 -2.02
C LEU A 322 3.44 -10.87 -2.06
N LYS A 323 4.53 -11.57 -2.38
CA LYS A 323 4.62 -13.03 -2.39
C LYS A 323 4.50 -13.62 -0.99
N ASP A 324 5.15 -12.99 -0.02
CA ASP A 324 5.27 -13.49 1.35
C ASP A 324 4.09 -13.05 2.22
N GLY A 325 3.32 -12.05 1.78
CA GLY A 325 2.11 -11.63 2.46
C GLY A 325 1.65 -10.24 2.04
N ALA A 326 0.74 -9.66 2.83
CA ALA A 326 0.15 -8.35 2.57
C ALA A 326 0.50 -7.29 3.61
N THR A 327 1.33 -7.60 4.61
CA THR A 327 1.56 -6.71 5.76
C THR A 327 2.05 -5.32 5.35
N ARG A 328 3.06 -5.26 4.47
CA ARG A 328 3.63 -3.98 3.99
C ARG A 328 2.61 -3.16 3.23
N ILE A 329 2.03 -3.74 2.17
CA ILE A 329 1.06 -3.03 1.33
C ILE A 329 -0.19 -2.65 2.13
N ARG A 330 -0.65 -3.49 3.06
CA ARG A 330 -1.79 -3.20 3.93
C ARG A 330 -1.50 -2.00 4.82
N SER A 331 -0.31 -1.94 5.42
CA SER A 331 0.07 -0.80 6.26
C SER A 331 0.04 0.51 5.47
N ILE A 332 0.57 0.51 4.24
CA ILE A 332 0.49 1.69 3.37
C ILE A 332 -0.96 2.00 3.00
N MET A 333 -1.71 1.05 2.44
CA MET A 333 -3.08 1.28 1.95
C MET A 333 -4.02 1.76 3.06
N GLN A 334 -3.93 1.20 4.28
CA GLN A 334 -4.76 1.63 5.42
C GLN A 334 -4.49 3.06 5.88
N ALA A 335 -3.31 3.60 5.60
CA ALA A 335 -2.97 4.98 5.94
C ALA A 335 -3.40 5.97 4.84
N LEU A 336 -3.58 5.51 3.61
CA LEU A 336 -3.91 6.38 2.50
C LEU A 336 -5.40 6.71 2.45
N PRO A 337 -5.79 7.94 2.05
CA PRO A 337 -7.16 8.22 1.67
C PRO A 337 -7.55 7.47 0.38
N GLU A 338 -8.85 7.31 0.16
CA GLU A 338 -9.41 6.46 -0.91
C GLU A 338 -8.89 6.81 -2.32
N GLN A 339 -8.70 8.11 -2.61
CA GLN A 339 -8.20 8.55 -3.92
C GLN A 339 -6.75 8.11 -4.15
N GLN A 340 -5.90 8.20 -3.12
CA GLN A 340 -4.50 7.78 -3.17
C GLN A 340 -4.37 6.26 -3.23
N GLN A 341 -5.21 5.52 -2.50
CA GLN A 341 -5.31 4.05 -2.63
C GLN A 341 -5.56 3.64 -4.08
N LYS A 342 -6.55 4.27 -4.72
CA LYS A 342 -6.92 4.04 -6.13
C LYS A 342 -5.76 4.30 -7.09
N MET A 343 -5.00 5.37 -6.88
CA MET A 343 -3.80 5.67 -7.68
C MET A 343 -2.72 4.58 -7.55
N VAL A 344 -2.45 4.12 -6.31
CA VAL A 344 -1.47 3.06 -6.06
C VAL A 344 -1.88 1.75 -6.74
N SER A 345 -3.13 1.33 -6.58
CA SER A 345 -3.62 0.12 -7.24
C SER A 345 -3.65 0.26 -8.76
N SER A 346 -4.01 1.43 -9.30
CA SER A 346 -3.99 1.69 -10.75
C SER A 346 -2.59 1.54 -11.33
N ALA A 347 -1.59 2.21 -10.74
CA ALA A 347 -0.20 2.11 -11.17
C ALA A 347 0.34 0.70 -11.01
N PHE A 348 -0.02 0.00 -9.93
CA PHE A 348 0.36 -1.40 -9.73
C PHE A 348 -0.18 -2.29 -10.84
N ILE A 349 -1.46 -2.15 -11.20
CA ILE A 349 -2.11 -2.94 -12.26
C ILE A 349 -1.43 -2.74 -13.61
N ARG A 350 -1.14 -1.48 -13.99
CA ARG A 350 -0.39 -1.20 -15.24
C ARG A 350 1.00 -1.82 -15.21
N ARG A 351 1.70 -1.70 -14.08
CA ARG A 351 3.06 -2.24 -13.91
C ARG A 351 3.09 -3.77 -13.94
N MET A 352 2.04 -4.46 -13.49
CA MET A 352 2.03 -5.92 -13.44
C MET A 352 2.37 -6.55 -14.79
N GLY A 353 1.87 -5.96 -15.89
CA GLY A 353 2.07 -6.46 -17.24
C GLY A 353 3.23 -5.86 -18.02
N ARG A 354 4.00 -4.93 -17.46
CA ARG A 354 5.08 -4.25 -18.21
C ARG A 354 6.19 -5.25 -18.58
N ALA A 355 6.57 -5.31 -19.86
CA ALA A 355 7.66 -6.16 -20.33
C ALA A 355 9.01 -5.79 -19.69
N ALA A 356 9.94 -6.77 -19.62
CA ALA A 356 11.30 -6.52 -19.14
C ALA A 356 12.01 -5.48 -20.02
N GLY A 357 12.95 -4.72 -19.47
CA GLY A 357 13.59 -3.60 -20.18
C GLY A 357 14.23 -3.98 -21.52
N SER A 358 14.73 -5.21 -21.68
CA SER A 358 15.29 -5.71 -22.96
C SER A 358 14.26 -5.98 -24.05
N GLN A 359 12.97 -5.94 -23.71
CA GLN A 359 11.83 -6.21 -24.58
C GLN A 359 10.89 -4.99 -24.67
N GLN A 360 11.36 -3.82 -24.23
CA GLN A 360 10.63 -2.56 -24.32
C GLN A 360 10.99 -1.82 -25.60
N ASP A 361 10.04 -1.03 -26.11
CA ASP A 361 10.28 -0.03 -27.15
C ASP A 361 10.64 1.33 -26.53
N ASP A 362 10.88 2.33 -27.37
CA ASP A 362 11.18 3.71 -26.96
C ASP A 362 10.06 4.33 -26.10
N SER A 363 8.84 3.79 -26.17
CA SER A 363 7.69 4.22 -25.36
C SER A 363 7.63 3.53 -23.99
N GLY A 364 8.39 2.45 -23.78
CA GLY A 364 8.51 1.73 -22.53
C GLY A 364 7.24 1.01 -22.06
N ASN A 365 6.17 0.97 -22.85
CA ASN A 365 4.85 0.53 -22.40
C ASN A 365 4.40 -0.80 -23.01
N ILE A 366 5.34 -1.61 -23.51
CA ILE A 366 5.03 -2.93 -24.05
C ILE A 366 4.50 -3.84 -22.94
N PHE A 367 3.33 -4.43 -23.20
CA PHE A 367 2.71 -5.43 -22.35
C PHE A 367 3.30 -6.83 -22.60
N SER A 368 3.53 -7.58 -21.52
CA SER A 368 4.03 -8.94 -21.49
C SER A 368 3.13 -9.81 -20.62
N MET A 369 2.44 -10.76 -21.26
CA MET A 369 1.63 -11.78 -20.57
C MET A 369 2.46 -12.60 -19.57
N ASN A 370 3.72 -12.89 -19.90
CA ASN A 370 4.62 -13.66 -19.04
C ASN A 370 4.97 -12.87 -17.77
N THR A 371 5.23 -11.57 -17.90
CA THR A 371 5.50 -10.70 -16.76
C THR A 371 4.25 -10.57 -15.90
N PHE A 372 3.09 -10.32 -16.51
CA PHE A 372 1.80 -10.27 -15.83
C PHE A 372 1.54 -11.51 -14.99
N LEU A 373 1.63 -12.70 -15.58
CA LEU A 373 1.38 -13.96 -14.88
C LEU A 373 2.39 -14.23 -13.77
N THR A 374 3.65 -13.87 -13.98
CA THR A 374 4.69 -14.02 -12.97
C THR A 374 4.40 -13.13 -11.76
N ASN A 375 4.11 -11.85 -12.00
CA ASN A 375 3.76 -10.90 -10.95
C ASN A 375 2.47 -11.31 -10.23
N TRP A 376 1.43 -11.70 -10.98
CA TRP A 376 0.18 -12.19 -10.42
C TRP A 376 0.36 -13.45 -9.56
N ALA A 377 1.16 -14.41 -10.02
CA ALA A 377 1.48 -15.63 -9.27
C ALA A 377 2.31 -15.33 -8.02
N ASN A 378 3.16 -14.31 -8.06
CA ASN A 378 3.94 -13.81 -6.93
C ASN A 378 3.12 -12.92 -5.98
N MET A 379 1.79 -12.94 -6.04
CA MET A 379 0.94 -12.29 -5.05
C MET A 379 0.24 -13.33 -4.18
N SER A 380 0.38 -13.19 -2.86
CA SER A 380 -0.41 -13.92 -1.88
C SER A 380 -1.91 -13.58 -2.02
N PRO A 381 -2.84 -14.49 -1.63
CA PRO A 381 -4.28 -14.20 -1.63
C PRO A 381 -4.65 -12.93 -0.84
N GLN A 382 -3.94 -12.68 0.27
CA GLN A 382 -4.12 -11.52 1.12
C GLN A 382 -3.67 -10.23 0.41
N ALA A 383 -2.59 -10.27 -0.38
CA ALA A 383 -2.12 -9.11 -1.13
C ALA A 383 -3.11 -8.73 -2.24
N ARG A 384 -3.68 -9.72 -2.93
CA ARG A 384 -4.75 -9.50 -3.91
C ARG A 384 -6.01 -8.91 -3.27
N GLN A 385 -6.34 -9.31 -2.04
CA GLN A 385 -7.47 -8.75 -1.31
C GLN A 385 -7.28 -7.25 -1.04
N VAL A 386 -6.14 -6.86 -0.48
CA VAL A 386 -5.82 -5.44 -0.21
C VAL A 386 -5.82 -4.62 -1.50
N LEU A 387 -5.19 -5.13 -2.57
CA LEU A 387 -5.01 -4.35 -3.79
C LEU A 387 -6.25 -4.30 -4.69
N PHE A 388 -7.15 -5.28 -4.64
CA PHE A 388 -8.25 -5.41 -5.62
C PHE A 388 -9.65 -5.53 -5.02
N LYS A 389 -9.83 -6.20 -3.87
CA LYS A 389 -11.19 -6.45 -3.33
C LYS A 389 -11.83 -5.20 -2.74
N GLU A 390 -11.04 -4.22 -2.33
CA GLU A 390 -11.53 -2.93 -1.81
C GLU A 390 -12.32 -2.14 -2.86
N TYR A 391 -12.13 -2.42 -4.17
CA TYR A 391 -12.88 -1.81 -5.27
C TYR A 391 -14.12 -2.62 -5.69
N GLY A 392 -14.50 -3.62 -4.90
CA GLY A 392 -15.71 -4.41 -5.10
C GLY A 392 -15.47 -5.81 -5.68
N PRO A 393 -16.44 -6.72 -5.49
CA PRO A 393 -16.30 -8.13 -5.86
C PRO A 393 -16.17 -8.33 -7.38
N GLU A 394 -16.82 -7.48 -8.19
CA GLU A 394 -16.72 -7.54 -9.65
C GLU A 394 -15.32 -7.20 -10.14
N PHE A 395 -14.68 -6.19 -9.56
CA PHE A 395 -13.31 -5.80 -9.93
C PHE A 395 -12.32 -6.93 -9.65
N ALA A 396 -12.37 -7.50 -8.45
CA ALA A 396 -11.52 -8.63 -8.08
C ALA A 396 -11.76 -9.84 -8.99
N ARG A 397 -13.03 -10.14 -9.30
CA ARG A 397 -13.38 -11.22 -10.24
C ARG A 397 -12.83 -10.94 -11.65
N ASN A 398 -12.93 -9.72 -12.15
CA ASN A 398 -12.40 -9.34 -13.46
C ASN A 398 -10.89 -9.57 -13.53
N MET A 399 -10.15 -9.17 -12.49
CA MET A 399 -8.71 -9.42 -12.41
C MET A 399 -8.37 -10.91 -12.38
N GLU A 400 -9.13 -11.72 -11.64
CA GLU A 400 -8.98 -13.18 -11.65
C GLU A 400 -9.29 -13.78 -13.02
N THR A 401 -10.33 -13.31 -13.71
CA THR A 401 -10.69 -13.77 -15.06
C THR A 401 -9.57 -13.43 -16.05
N ILE A 402 -9.03 -12.20 -16.01
CA ILE A 402 -7.89 -11.81 -16.85
C ILE A 402 -6.68 -12.71 -16.60
N ALA A 403 -6.36 -13.00 -15.34
CA ALA A 403 -5.26 -13.90 -15.00
C ALA A 403 -5.50 -15.34 -15.47
N LYS A 404 -6.71 -15.86 -15.35
CA LYS A 404 -7.09 -17.19 -15.86
C LYS A 404 -6.96 -17.26 -17.38
N ALA A 405 -7.49 -16.27 -18.10
CA ALA A 405 -7.39 -16.18 -19.56
C ALA A 405 -5.93 -16.09 -20.01
N THR A 406 -5.12 -15.25 -19.34
CA THR A 406 -3.69 -15.13 -19.62
C THR A 406 -2.95 -16.46 -19.36
N SER A 407 -3.27 -17.19 -18.27
CA SER A 407 -2.65 -18.49 -17.97
C SER A 407 -2.94 -19.53 -19.03
N ARG A 408 -4.20 -19.58 -19.52
CA ARG A 408 -4.61 -20.49 -20.60
C ARG A 408 -3.86 -20.22 -21.89
N ILE A 409 -3.61 -18.94 -22.21
CA ILE A 409 -2.78 -18.57 -23.35
C ILE A 409 -1.36 -19.02 -23.15
N ARG A 410 -0.75 -18.78 -21.98
CA ARG A 410 0.62 -19.22 -21.70
C ARG A 410 0.76 -20.75 -21.78
N GLU A 411 -0.22 -21.49 -21.29
CA GLU A 411 -0.24 -22.96 -21.39
C GLU A 411 -0.30 -23.42 -22.85
N GLY A 412 -1.11 -22.76 -23.69
CA GLY A 412 -1.10 -22.98 -25.14
C GLY A 412 0.21 -22.53 -25.79
N SER A 413 0.79 -21.41 -25.36
CA SER A 413 1.99 -20.78 -25.91
C SER A 413 3.28 -21.55 -25.59
N LYS A 414 3.32 -22.33 -24.51
CA LYS A 414 4.42 -23.25 -24.19
C LYS A 414 4.65 -24.28 -25.29
N VAL A 415 3.61 -24.60 -26.06
CA VAL A 415 3.73 -25.46 -27.23
C VAL A 415 4.42 -24.71 -28.37
N PHE A 416 4.39 -23.37 -28.43
CA PHE A 416 5.02 -22.52 -29.46
C PHE A 416 6.49 -22.16 -29.16
N ALA A 417 6.97 -22.42 -27.94
CA ALA A 417 8.36 -22.18 -27.58
C ALA A 417 9.25 -23.18 -28.32
N ASN A 418 10.00 -22.69 -29.30
CA ASN A 418 10.95 -23.47 -30.10
C ASN A 418 11.90 -24.27 -29.18
N PRO A 419 11.76 -25.61 -29.10
CA PRO A 419 12.73 -26.41 -28.37
C PRO A 419 14.04 -26.29 -29.14
N SER A 420 15.10 -25.82 -28.49
CA SER A 420 16.43 -25.78 -29.09
C SER A 420 16.92 -27.20 -29.37
N GLY A 421 16.62 -27.69 -30.57
CA GLY A 421 16.93 -29.02 -31.07
C GLY A 421 15.99 -29.46 -32.19
N THR A 422 16.53 -29.78 -33.37
CA THR A 422 15.79 -30.33 -34.54
C THR A 422 14.99 -31.60 -34.21
N SER A 423 15.37 -32.32 -33.14
CA SER A 423 14.71 -33.54 -32.63
C SER A 423 13.29 -33.31 -32.11
N SER A 424 12.97 -32.14 -31.57
CA SER A 424 11.62 -31.86 -31.04
C SER A 424 10.61 -31.48 -32.13
N ARG A 425 11.09 -30.94 -33.27
CA ARG A 425 10.24 -30.67 -34.45
C ARG A 425 9.78 -31.98 -35.10
N GLU A 426 10.67 -32.96 -35.22
CA GLU A 426 10.33 -34.31 -35.67
C GLU A 426 9.44 -35.05 -34.68
N ALA A 427 9.62 -34.86 -33.37
CA ALA A 427 8.73 -35.41 -32.35
C ALA A 427 7.33 -34.79 -32.36
N LEU A 428 7.20 -33.48 -32.65
CA LEU A 428 5.91 -32.79 -32.75
C LEU A 428 5.19 -33.13 -34.05
N ILE A 429 5.91 -33.20 -35.18
CA ILE A 429 5.42 -33.77 -36.45
C ILE A 429 5.02 -35.23 -36.25
N GLY A 430 5.83 -36.01 -35.51
CA GLY A 430 5.59 -37.39 -35.15
C GLY A 430 4.40 -37.58 -34.23
N GLN A 431 4.13 -36.69 -33.28
CA GLN A 431 2.92 -36.71 -32.44
C GLN A 431 1.67 -36.30 -33.22
N ILE A 432 1.75 -35.26 -34.05
CA ILE A 432 0.62 -34.87 -34.93
C ILE A 432 0.32 -36.01 -35.93
N ALA A 433 1.35 -36.67 -36.45
CA ALA A 433 1.21 -37.83 -37.32
C ALA A 433 0.69 -39.06 -36.55
N THR A 434 1.24 -39.43 -35.39
CA THR A 434 0.87 -40.68 -34.69
C THR A 434 -0.47 -40.59 -33.94
N THR A 435 -0.85 -39.41 -33.46
CA THR A 435 -2.17 -39.21 -32.81
C THR A 435 -3.27 -38.90 -33.82
N GLY A 436 -2.91 -38.44 -35.04
CA GLY A 436 -3.82 -38.07 -36.11
C GLY A 436 -3.95 -39.06 -37.28
N ALA A 437 -3.04 -40.03 -37.45
CA ALA A 437 -2.98 -40.91 -38.64
C ALA A 437 -3.85 -42.17 -38.57
N GLY A 438 -4.69 -42.34 -37.56
CA GLY A 438 -5.74 -43.34 -37.62
C GLY A 438 -7.00 -42.73 -38.20
N ALA A 439 -7.55 -43.29 -39.29
CA ALA A 439 -8.92 -42.97 -39.71
C ALA A 439 -9.93 -43.07 -38.54
N GLY A 440 -9.62 -43.86 -37.50
CA GLY A 440 -10.35 -43.97 -36.24
C GLY A 440 -10.33 -42.74 -35.31
N THR A 441 -9.30 -41.87 -35.31
CA THR A 441 -9.28 -40.69 -34.41
C THR A 441 -10.11 -39.52 -34.94
N ALA A 442 -10.20 -39.33 -36.26
CA ALA A 442 -11.10 -38.35 -36.87
C ALA A 442 -12.58 -38.71 -36.62
N LEU A 443 -12.91 -40.01 -36.64
CA LEU A 443 -14.24 -40.52 -36.30
C LEU A 443 -14.53 -40.48 -34.79
N ALA A 444 -13.51 -40.69 -33.93
CA ALA A 444 -13.67 -40.65 -32.47
C ALA A 444 -13.93 -39.24 -31.90
N MET A 445 -13.53 -38.17 -32.60
CA MET A 445 -13.74 -36.79 -32.13
C MET A 445 -15.12 -36.23 -32.48
N GLY A 446 -15.84 -36.83 -33.44
CA GLY A 446 -17.27 -36.63 -33.66
C GLY A 446 -17.80 -35.21 -33.91
N ASN A 447 -16.95 -34.21 -34.11
CA ASN A 447 -17.35 -32.81 -34.28
C ASN A 447 -16.45 -32.07 -35.28
N ALA A 448 -16.87 -30.86 -35.68
CA ALA A 448 -16.17 -30.04 -36.68
C ALA A 448 -14.70 -29.71 -36.34
N GLY A 449 -14.30 -29.80 -35.06
CA GLY A 449 -12.90 -29.67 -34.65
C GLY A 449 -12.02 -30.83 -35.12
N GLY A 450 -12.59 -32.05 -35.19
CA GLY A 450 -11.92 -33.23 -35.74
C GLY A 450 -11.65 -33.14 -37.25
N ALA A 451 -12.51 -32.43 -38.01
CA ALA A 451 -12.31 -32.24 -39.44
C ALA A 451 -11.17 -31.24 -39.74
N VAL A 452 -11.08 -30.14 -38.98
CA VAL A 452 -9.93 -29.21 -39.08
C VAL A 452 -8.61 -29.92 -38.74
N LEU A 453 -8.64 -30.89 -37.82
CA LEU A 453 -7.50 -31.75 -37.48
C LEU A 453 -7.16 -32.78 -38.56
N ALA A 454 -8.15 -33.32 -39.29
CA ALA A 454 -7.94 -34.28 -40.37
C ALA A 454 -7.10 -33.70 -41.52
N LEU A 455 -7.15 -32.38 -41.74
CA LEU A 455 -6.28 -31.69 -42.69
C LEU A 455 -4.86 -31.43 -42.19
N GLY A 456 -4.62 -31.56 -40.87
CA GLY A 456 -3.32 -31.36 -40.22
C GLY A 456 -2.20 -32.23 -40.78
N SER A 457 -2.52 -33.41 -41.32
CA SER A 457 -1.59 -34.34 -41.96
C SER A 457 -1.15 -33.93 -43.37
N SER A 458 -1.80 -32.92 -43.97
CA SER A 458 -1.59 -32.47 -45.37
C SER A 458 -1.13 -31.01 -45.51
N LEU A 459 -0.75 -30.36 -44.40
CA LEU A 459 -0.33 -28.96 -44.32
C LEU A 459 1.08 -28.69 -44.93
N THR A 460 1.43 -29.36 -46.04
CA THR A 460 2.71 -29.18 -46.75
C THR A 460 2.71 -27.98 -47.70
N GLY A 461 1.53 -27.47 -48.08
CA GLY A 461 1.38 -26.28 -48.94
C GLY A 461 1.17 -24.99 -48.15
N SER A 462 1.88 -23.91 -48.52
CA SER A 462 1.81 -22.60 -47.87
C SER A 462 0.40 -21.97 -47.89
N ALA A 463 -0.40 -22.23 -48.92
CA ALA A 463 -1.80 -21.79 -49.02
C ALA A 463 -2.72 -22.49 -48.01
N LEU A 464 -2.60 -23.81 -47.85
CA LEU A 464 -3.36 -24.60 -46.88
C LEU A 464 -2.99 -24.26 -45.44
N ALA A 465 -1.69 -24.07 -45.18
CA ALA A 465 -1.22 -23.60 -43.88
C ALA A 465 -1.79 -22.20 -43.56
N ASN A 466 -1.81 -21.27 -44.52
CA ASN A 466 -2.39 -19.94 -44.34
C ASN A 466 -3.90 -20.00 -44.03
N GLY A 467 -4.66 -20.78 -44.80
CA GLY A 467 -6.09 -21.00 -44.59
C GLY A 467 -6.38 -21.60 -43.21
N ALA A 468 -5.66 -22.64 -42.82
CA ALA A 468 -5.77 -23.26 -41.49
C ALA A 468 -5.46 -22.27 -40.37
N ALA A 469 -4.39 -21.48 -40.50
CA ALA A 469 -4.04 -20.46 -39.50
C ALA A 469 -5.15 -19.40 -39.36
N ARG A 470 -5.77 -18.96 -40.46
CA ARG A 470 -6.91 -18.01 -40.43
C ARG A 470 -8.13 -18.63 -39.75
N ILE A 471 -8.46 -19.89 -40.02
CA ILE A 471 -9.54 -20.61 -39.34
C ILE A 471 -9.28 -20.63 -37.83
N MET A 472 -8.08 -21.01 -37.43
CA MET A 472 -7.75 -21.23 -36.02
C MET A 472 -7.63 -19.93 -35.20
N THR A 473 -7.36 -18.79 -35.85
CA THR A 473 -7.11 -17.50 -35.17
C THR A 473 -8.19 -16.44 -35.37
N SER A 474 -9.22 -16.72 -36.18
CA SER A 474 -10.27 -15.73 -36.51
C SER A 474 -11.54 -15.91 -35.67
N PRO A 475 -12.18 -14.82 -35.21
CA PRO A 475 -13.27 -14.91 -34.24
C PRO A 475 -14.51 -15.56 -34.84
N LYS A 476 -14.76 -15.34 -36.14
CA LYS A 476 -15.89 -15.91 -36.87
C LYS A 476 -15.85 -17.43 -36.91
N TYR A 477 -14.67 -18.01 -37.08
CA TYR A 477 -14.49 -19.46 -37.16
C TYR A 477 -14.43 -20.11 -35.78
N VAL A 478 -13.80 -19.45 -34.80
CA VAL A 478 -13.86 -19.89 -33.39
C VAL A 478 -15.31 -19.93 -32.88
N ASN A 479 -16.11 -18.91 -33.20
CA ASN A 479 -17.53 -18.86 -32.85
C ASN A 479 -18.38 -19.89 -33.62
N TRP A 480 -18.06 -20.14 -34.89
CA TRP A 480 -18.66 -21.24 -35.65
C TRP A 480 -18.39 -22.58 -34.98
N LEU A 481 -17.13 -22.89 -34.66
CA LEU A 481 -16.74 -24.13 -33.98
C LEU A 481 -17.44 -24.27 -32.62
N ALA A 482 -17.58 -23.18 -31.86
CA ALA A 482 -18.33 -23.17 -30.61
C ALA A 482 -19.78 -23.62 -30.78
N ARG A 483 -20.46 -23.09 -31.80
CA ARG A 483 -21.85 -23.43 -32.12
C ARG A 483 -22.00 -24.85 -32.66
N THR A 484 -20.99 -25.35 -33.37
CA THR A 484 -21.01 -26.67 -34.00
C THR A 484 -20.58 -27.79 -33.05
N SER A 485 -19.75 -27.50 -32.04
CA SER A 485 -19.31 -28.48 -31.04
C SER A 485 -20.44 -29.05 -30.15
N GLU A 486 -21.64 -28.45 -30.22
CA GLU A 486 -22.83 -28.86 -29.46
C GLU A 486 -23.80 -29.73 -30.28
N LYS A 487 -23.49 -30.01 -31.55
CA LYS A 487 -24.39 -30.71 -32.49
C LYS A 487 -23.97 -32.17 -32.75
N PRO A 488 -24.91 -33.09 -33.01
CA PRO A 488 -24.61 -34.49 -33.33
C PRO A 488 -23.74 -34.67 -34.58
N THR A 489 -22.99 -35.77 -34.60
CA THR A 489 -21.96 -36.18 -35.58
C THR A 489 -22.41 -36.24 -37.05
N GLY A 490 -23.70 -36.40 -37.33
CA GLY A 490 -24.25 -36.57 -38.69
C GLY A 490 -24.32 -35.30 -39.56
N GLU A 491 -24.08 -34.11 -38.99
CA GLU A 491 -24.22 -32.83 -39.69
C GLU A 491 -22.93 -32.27 -40.32
N LEU A 492 -21.82 -33.02 -40.38
CA LEU A 492 -20.52 -32.46 -40.77
C LEU A 492 -20.52 -31.73 -42.13
N VAL A 493 -21.17 -32.29 -43.16
CA VAL A 493 -21.27 -31.67 -44.50
C VAL A 493 -22.06 -30.35 -44.45
N SER A 494 -23.16 -30.29 -43.69
CA SER A 494 -23.93 -29.05 -43.55
C SER A 494 -23.13 -27.97 -42.81
N GLN A 495 -22.28 -28.38 -41.87
CA GLN A 495 -21.38 -27.49 -41.13
C GLN A 495 -20.24 -26.96 -42.00
N LEU A 496 -19.70 -27.78 -42.92
CA LEU A 496 -18.74 -27.33 -43.93
C LEU A 496 -19.35 -26.32 -44.90
N GLN A 497 -20.63 -26.50 -45.27
CA GLN A 497 -21.35 -25.49 -46.07
C GLN A 497 -21.60 -24.18 -45.30
N VAL A 498 -21.80 -24.25 -43.98
CA VAL A 498 -21.85 -23.05 -43.13
C VAL A 498 -20.48 -22.36 -43.09
N LEU A 499 -19.41 -23.13 -42.91
CA LEU A 499 -18.03 -22.63 -42.92
C LEU A 499 -17.69 -21.94 -44.26
N ARG A 500 -18.01 -22.59 -45.38
CA ARG A 500 -17.81 -22.04 -46.74
C ARG A 500 -18.57 -20.73 -46.92
N ARG A 501 -19.85 -20.66 -46.51
CA ARG A 501 -20.62 -19.41 -46.57
C ARG A 501 -20.04 -18.30 -45.71
N ILE A 502 -19.48 -18.62 -44.53
CA ILE A 502 -18.76 -17.64 -43.70
C ILE A 502 -17.52 -17.13 -44.45
N ALA A 503 -16.76 -18.03 -45.09
CA ALA A 503 -15.56 -17.69 -45.85
C ALA A 503 -15.86 -16.85 -47.10
N GLU A 504 -16.83 -17.24 -47.92
CA GLU A 504 -17.28 -16.50 -49.11
C GLU A 504 -17.71 -15.08 -48.75
N ARG A 505 -18.53 -14.92 -47.69
CA ARG A 505 -19.00 -13.60 -47.22
C ARG A 505 -17.88 -12.71 -46.71
N SER A 506 -16.77 -13.29 -46.28
CA SER A 506 -15.66 -12.57 -45.69
C SER A 506 -14.43 -12.45 -46.60
N GLY A 507 -14.53 -12.97 -47.83
CA GLY A 507 -13.45 -12.90 -48.82
C GLY A 507 -12.24 -13.78 -48.50
N ASP A 508 -12.37 -14.80 -47.64
CA ASP A 508 -11.28 -15.70 -47.28
C ASP A 508 -11.15 -16.85 -48.30
N ALA A 509 -10.55 -16.58 -49.45
CA ALA A 509 -10.41 -17.53 -50.55
C ALA A 509 -9.70 -18.84 -50.14
N GLU A 510 -8.67 -18.76 -49.30
CA GLU A 510 -7.92 -19.91 -48.80
C GLU A 510 -8.78 -20.81 -47.90
N VAL A 511 -9.74 -20.23 -47.16
CA VAL A 511 -10.68 -20.98 -46.33
C VAL A 511 -11.79 -21.62 -47.16
N VAL A 512 -12.21 -20.98 -48.26
CA VAL A 512 -13.13 -21.57 -49.25
C VAL A 512 -12.49 -22.79 -49.90
N GLU A 513 -11.24 -22.67 -50.34
CA GLU A 513 -10.48 -23.78 -50.94
C GLU A 513 -10.32 -24.94 -49.93
N MET A 514 -9.95 -24.63 -48.69
CA MET A 514 -9.86 -25.62 -47.62
C MET A 514 -11.19 -26.33 -47.37
N ALA A 515 -12.31 -25.60 -47.27
CA ALA A 515 -13.64 -26.20 -47.06
C ALA A 515 -14.04 -27.14 -48.20
N ASN A 516 -13.70 -26.80 -49.45
CA ASN A 516 -13.96 -27.65 -50.62
C ASN A 516 -13.14 -28.95 -50.57
N GLN A 517 -11.87 -28.87 -50.17
CA GLN A 517 -11.02 -30.06 -50.01
C GLN A 517 -11.53 -30.98 -48.88
N MET A 518 -12.03 -30.40 -47.77
CA MET A 518 -12.65 -31.18 -46.68
C MET A 518 -13.91 -31.90 -47.14
N GLU A 519 -14.78 -31.22 -47.90
CA GLU A 519 -16.01 -31.82 -48.44
C GLU A 519 -15.68 -32.99 -49.38
N GLN A 520 -14.63 -32.86 -50.21
CA GLN A 520 -14.17 -33.94 -51.09
C GLN A 520 -13.63 -35.15 -50.30
N GLN A 521 -12.80 -34.93 -49.29
CA GLN A 521 -12.25 -36.01 -48.45
C GLN A 521 -13.32 -36.75 -47.62
N VAL A 522 -14.28 -36.01 -47.07
CA VAL A 522 -15.40 -36.58 -46.31
C VAL A 522 -16.31 -37.42 -47.22
N ASN A 523 -16.48 -37.01 -48.48
CA ASN A 523 -17.27 -37.75 -49.45
C ASN A 523 -16.53 -38.99 -49.98
N SER A 524 -15.20 -38.92 -50.17
CA SER A 524 -14.40 -40.07 -50.63
C SER A 524 -14.29 -41.16 -49.57
N GLY A 525 -14.15 -40.80 -48.29
CA GLY A 525 -14.06 -41.74 -47.16
C GLY A 525 -15.37 -42.43 -46.75
N LYS A 526 -16.49 -42.12 -47.40
CA LYS A 526 -17.77 -42.86 -47.26
C LYS A 526 -17.93 -43.99 -48.27
N THR A 527 -17.00 -44.09 -49.22
CA THR A 527 -17.03 -45.03 -50.35
C THR A 527 -16.10 -46.23 -50.18
N GLU A 528 -15.29 -46.23 -49.11
CA GLU A 528 -14.53 -47.37 -48.58
C GLU A 528 -15.18 -47.85 -47.28
#